data_AF-A0A833EMS7-F1
#
_entry.id   AF-A0A833EMS7-F1
#
_cell.length_a   1.000
_cell.length_b   1.000
_cell.length_c   1.000
_cell.angle_alpha   90.00
_cell.angle_beta   90.00
_cell.angle_gamma   90.00
#
_symmetry.space_group_name_H-M   'P 1'
#
loop_
_entity.id
_entity.type
_entity.pdbx_description
1 polymer ?
#
loop_
_entity_poly.entity_id
_entity_poly.type
_entity_poly.pdbx_seq_one_letter_code
_entity_poly.pdbx_strand_id
1 'polypeptide(L)'
;HVNKYTDGYGVDKVVVTAATKDNAPLLQAGSIIRDRGTIVVVGAVPVNIPRSPFYEKEVEIKFSRSYGPGRYDANYEEKGKDYPIGYVRWTENRNIVSFLQLIADKKLDVSSITTHTFTLDQAPDAYKMILQRSEPFLGILLDYKIGKDGEKAQKSFYANATGKTSLKQLNVGFIGLGKFAQSFLVPGLKIAQNVHLQTVVNSTGVSANAAMERNGFTNCSSDAEQIFSSDEINTVFIASRHDSHADFVLRALQTNKNVFVEKPLCLRQDELQAIRESYSTSNTSALMVGYNRRFAPLSQSLKKALDKHSRPMSIFYRVNTGMIAADHWTNDPETGGGRILGEACHFIDYCIFLTGSNVTRVHANSIIYDQNDIPNQNSVAINLAFANGSIATIQYLCDGDRSVPKEWIEVMGDNKTYQINDFRAGFRFAGGTKSKLNGGGKQNKGHANEIAEFIHALDTGSKMPVEADDIFHGMDVTFAVLQSIRNGQVIKL
;
A
#
# COMPACT_ATOMS: atom_id res chain seq x y z
N HIS A 1 -32.98 -43.61 4.49
CA HIS A 1 -31.81 -44.20 5.17
C HIS A 1 -31.67 -43.74 6.61
N VAL A 2 -31.62 -42.43 6.90
CA VAL A 2 -31.43 -41.92 8.28
C VAL A 2 -32.51 -42.39 9.27
N ASN A 3 -33.81 -42.28 8.94
CA ASN A 3 -34.87 -42.73 9.85
C ASN A 3 -34.79 -44.22 10.20
N LYS A 4 -34.35 -45.07 9.25
CA LYS A 4 -34.16 -46.50 9.50
C LYS A 4 -32.93 -46.77 10.38
N TYR A 5 -31.90 -45.92 10.28
CA TYR A 5 -30.67 -46.04 11.08
C TYR A 5 -30.82 -45.50 12.51
N THR A 6 -31.81 -44.63 12.72
CA THR A 6 -32.04 -43.92 13.98
C THR A 6 -33.35 -44.32 14.63
N ASP A 7 -33.98 -45.42 14.21
CA ASP A 7 -35.30 -45.88 14.69
C ASP A 7 -36.39 -44.78 14.71
N GLY A 8 -36.30 -43.84 13.77
CA GLY A 8 -37.20 -42.71 13.64
C GLY A 8 -36.87 -41.50 14.54
N TYR A 9 -35.88 -41.59 15.42
CA TYR A 9 -35.50 -40.50 16.32
C TYR A 9 -34.72 -39.37 15.64
N GLY A 10 -34.05 -39.64 14.51
CA GLY A 10 -33.16 -38.67 13.85
C GLY A 10 -31.76 -38.65 14.46
N VAL A 11 -30.88 -37.81 13.90
CA VAL A 11 -29.46 -37.72 14.34
C VAL A 11 -29.25 -36.58 15.34
N ASP A 12 -28.25 -36.71 16.22
CA ASP A 12 -27.86 -35.66 17.18
C ASP A 12 -27.37 -34.38 16.50
N LYS A 13 -26.60 -34.55 15.42
CA LYS A 13 -25.96 -33.45 14.71
C LYS A 13 -26.03 -33.67 13.21
N VAL A 14 -26.35 -32.61 12.48
CA VAL A 14 -26.23 -32.57 11.02
C VAL A 14 -25.21 -31.52 10.65
N VAL A 15 -24.23 -31.87 9.81
CA VAL A 15 -23.27 -30.92 9.27
C VAL A 15 -23.62 -30.65 7.81
N VAL A 16 -23.87 -29.39 7.47
CA VAL A 16 -24.24 -28.97 6.10
C VAL A 16 -23.01 -28.41 5.41
N THR A 17 -22.42 -29.19 4.50
CA THR A 17 -21.21 -28.86 3.73
C THR A 17 -21.50 -28.55 2.26
N ALA A 18 -22.75 -28.23 1.91
CA ALA A 18 -23.17 -27.94 0.54
C ALA A 18 -22.86 -26.49 0.12
N ALA A 19 -22.71 -26.25 -1.18
CA ALA A 19 -22.66 -24.90 -1.76
C ALA A 19 -23.77 -24.79 -2.82
N THR A 20 -24.82 -24.03 -2.52
CA THR A 20 -25.98 -23.88 -3.42
C THR A 20 -26.75 -22.60 -3.08
N LYS A 21 -27.53 -22.09 -4.04
CA LYS A 21 -28.48 -20.98 -3.81
C LYS A 21 -29.83 -21.46 -3.27
N ASP A 22 -30.03 -22.78 -3.16
CA ASP A 22 -31.26 -23.39 -2.67
C ASP A 22 -31.16 -23.66 -1.16
N ASN A 23 -32.27 -23.45 -0.44
CA ASN A 23 -32.41 -23.74 0.98
C ASN A 23 -32.65 -25.25 1.27
N ALA A 24 -32.82 -26.07 0.23
CA ALA A 24 -33.10 -27.50 0.34
C ALA A 24 -32.15 -28.29 1.28
N PRO A 25 -30.82 -28.07 1.30
CA PRO A 25 -29.93 -28.78 2.23
C PRO A 25 -30.26 -28.51 3.70
N LEU A 26 -30.66 -27.28 4.03
CA LEU A 26 -31.05 -26.92 5.39
C LEU A 26 -32.40 -27.54 5.76
N LEU A 27 -33.37 -27.54 4.85
CA LEU A 27 -34.66 -28.21 5.05
C LEU A 27 -34.50 -29.71 5.26
N GLN A 28 -33.62 -30.34 4.48
CA GLN A 28 -33.26 -31.75 4.66
C GLN A 28 -32.58 -31.98 6.01
N ALA A 29 -31.70 -31.08 6.46
CA ALA A 29 -31.11 -31.16 7.79
C ALA A 29 -32.19 -31.10 8.89
N GLY A 30 -33.16 -30.19 8.77
CA GLY A 30 -34.30 -30.08 9.69
C GLY A 30 -35.22 -31.31 9.71
N SER A 31 -35.33 -32.04 8.60
CA SER A 31 -36.16 -33.26 8.55
C SER A 31 -35.50 -34.45 9.25
N ILE A 32 -34.17 -34.57 9.16
CA ILE A 32 -33.42 -35.72 9.69
C ILE A 32 -32.85 -35.52 11.10
N ILE A 33 -32.81 -34.28 11.60
CA ILE A 33 -32.36 -33.96 12.97
C ILE A 33 -33.39 -34.43 14.00
N ARG A 34 -32.92 -34.90 15.16
CA ARG A 34 -33.77 -35.21 16.31
C ARG A 34 -34.31 -33.97 17.01
N ASP A 35 -35.28 -34.17 17.89
CA ASP A 35 -35.68 -33.18 18.90
C ASP A 35 -34.46 -32.74 19.73
N ARG A 36 -34.27 -31.44 19.89
CA ARG A 36 -33.13 -30.77 20.54
C ARG A 36 -31.77 -31.14 19.94
N GLY A 37 -31.71 -31.38 18.64
CA GLY A 37 -30.46 -31.62 17.91
C GLY A 37 -29.81 -30.33 17.39
N THR A 38 -28.55 -30.43 16.95
CA THR A 38 -27.77 -29.30 16.42
C THR A 38 -27.51 -29.43 14.92
N ILE A 39 -27.79 -28.39 14.14
CA ILE A 39 -27.36 -28.28 12.74
C ILE A 39 -26.16 -27.34 12.69
N VAL A 40 -25.06 -27.79 12.10
CA VAL A 40 -23.85 -26.99 11.87
C VAL A 40 -23.74 -26.65 10.39
N VAL A 41 -23.89 -25.38 10.06
CA VAL A 41 -23.73 -24.86 8.70
C VAL A 41 -22.27 -24.50 8.46
N VAL A 42 -21.63 -25.19 7.52
CA VAL A 42 -20.23 -24.98 7.11
C VAL A 42 -20.15 -24.41 5.69
N GLY A 43 -21.02 -24.92 4.80
CA GLY A 43 -21.03 -24.54 3.39
C GLY A 43 -21.83 -23.27 3.09
N ALA A 44 -21.73 -22.81 1.84
CA ALA A 44 -22.44 -21.63 1.35
C ALA A 44 -23.88 -21.98 0.95
N VAL A 45 -24.77 -22.04 1.93
CA VAL A 45 -26.22 -22.24 1.73
C VAL A 45 -27.03 -21.08 2.31
N PRO A 46 -28.16 -20.70 1.71
CA PRO A 46 -29.13 -19.81 2.36
C PRO A 46 -29.59 -20.40 3.70
N VAL A 47 -29.88 -19.53 4.66
CA VAL A 47 -30.40 -19.93 5.97
C VAL A 47 -31.79 -19.33 6.18
N ASN A 48 -32.73 -19.80 5.34
CA ASN A 48 -34.13 -19.44 5.47
C ASN A 48 -34.82 -20.48 6.36
N ILE A 49 -34.90 -20.22 7.66
CA ILE A 49 -35.39 -21.20 8.64
C ILE A 49 -36.93 -21.13 8.71
N PRO A 50 -37.67 -22.15 8.25
CA PRO A 50 -39.11 -22.20 8.45
C PRO A 50 -39.41 -22.47 9.93
N ARG A 51 -40.49 -21.85 10.45
CA ARG A 51 -40.87 -21.98 11.86
C ARG A 51 -41.10 -23.44 12.25
N SER A 52 -42.03 -24.13 11.61
CA SER A 52 -42.12 -25.59 11.68
C SER A 52 -41.31 -26.20 10.54
N PRO A 53 -40.50 -27.25 10.74
CA PRO A 53 -40.39 -28.11 11.93
C PRO A 53 -39.29 -27.72 12.94
N PHE A 54 -38.53 -26.63 12.70
CA PHE A 54 -37.35 -26.29 13.52
C PHE A 54 -37.72 -25.87 14.95
N TYR A 55 -38.84 -25.15 15.10
CA TYR A 55 -39.38 -24.73 16.39
C TYR A 55 -39.91 -25.91 17.20
N GLU A 56 -40.62 -26.83 16.56
CA GLU A 56 -41.21 -28.02 17.22
C GLU A 56 -40.15 -28.94 17.80
N LYS A 57 -38.99 -29.01 17.13
CA LYS A 57 -37.85 -29.82 17.54
C LYS A 57 -36.81 -29.06 18.37
N GLU A 58 -37.06 -27.80 18.75
CA GLU A 58 -36.09 -26.94 19.46
C GLU A 58 -34.65 -27.02 18.88
N VAL A 59 -34.54 -26.93 17.55
CA VAL A 59 -33.26 -27.15 16.84
C VAL A 59 -32.27 -26.01 17.10
N GLU A 60 -31.04 -26.36 17.49
CA GLU A 60 -29.94 -25.42 17.57
C GLU A 60 -29.24 -25.30 16.22
N ILE A 61 -29.06 -24.08 15.69
CA ILE A 61 -28.31 -23.85 14.44
C ILE A 61 -27.01 -23.11 14.77
N LYS A 62 -25.88 -23.69 14.35
CA LYS A 62 -24.54 -23.13 14.50
C LYS A 62 -23.93 -22.85 13.14
N PHE A 63 -23.18 -21.77 13.07
CA PHE A 63 -22.32 -21.47 11.92
C PHE A 63 -20.88 -21.81 12.27
N SER A 64 -20.25 -22.64 11.45
CA SER A 64 -18.81 -22.84 11.52
C SER A 64 -18.12 -21.75 10.70
N ARG A 65 -17.15 -21.05 11.29
CA ARG A 65 -16.20 -20.25 10.50
C ARG A 65 -15.43 -21.20 9.60
N SER A 66 -15.29 -20.90 8.30
CA SER A 66 -14.81 -21.84 7.27
C SER A 66 -13.67 -22.74 7.72
N TYR A 67 -12.47 -22.18 7.89
CA TYR A 67 -11.29 -22.92 8.31
C TYR A 67 -11.09 -22.93 9.83
N GLY A 68 -11.88 -22.13 10.56
CA GLY A 68 -11.84 -22.00 12.01
C GLY A 68 -11.57 -20.58 12.48
N PRO A 69 -11.42 -20.39 13.80
CA PRO A 69 -10.92 -19.15 14.40
C PRO A 69 -9.60 -18.69 13.76
N GLY A 70 -9.50 -17.39 13.50
CA GLY A 70 -8.41 -16.77 12.74
C GLY A 70 -8.85 -16.31 11.36
N ARG A 71 -9.73 -17.06 10.70
CA ARG A 71 -10.41 -16.63 9.49
C ARG A 71 -11.16 -15.33 9.78
N TYR A 72 -10.86 -14.26 9.03
CA TYR A 72 -11.34 -12.87 9.23
C TYR A 72 -10.64 -12.02 10.30
N ASP A 73 -9.53 -12.50 10.87
CA ASP A 73 -8.65 -11.67 11.73
C ASP A 73 -7.34 -11.40 11.00
N ALA A 74 -7.12 -10.14 10.60
CA ALA A 74 -5.93 -9.74 9.86
C ALA A 74 -4.62 -9.96 10.65
N ASN A 75 -4.65 -9.88 11.99
CA ASN A 75 -3.45 -10.18 12.79
C ASN A 75 -3.06 -11.66 12.66
N TYR A 76 -4.06 -12.52 12.52
CA TYR A 76 -3.85 -13.94 12.34
C TYR A 76 -3.48 -14.27 10.88
N GLU A 77 -4.33 -13.89 9.91
CA GLU A 77 -4.18 -14.29 8.51
C GLU A 77 -3.02 -13.58 7.80
N GLU A 78 -2.84 -12.28 8.05
CA GLU A 78 -1.86 -11.46 7.34
C GLU A 78 -0.57 -11.31 8.13
N LYS A 79 -0.66 -11.12 9.46
CA LYS A 79 0.51 -10.91 10.33
C LYS A 79 1.07 -12.20 10.96
N GLY A 80 0.42 -13.34 10.74
CA GLY A 80 0.88 -14.65 11.23
C GLY A 80 0.90 -14.79 12.76
N LYS A 81 0.16 -13.94 13.49
CA LYS A 81 0.09 -13.96 14.95
C LYS A 81 -1.00 -14.96 15.38
N ASP A 82 -0.57 -16.20 15.66
CA ASP A 82 -1.48 -17.27 16.12
C ASP A 82 -2.05 -16.98 17.53
N TYR A 83 -3.24 -17.50 17.83
CA TYR A 83 -3.88 -17.34 19.13
C TYR A 83 -3.22 -18.23 20.19
N PRO A 84 -3.08 -17.78 21.44
CA PRO A 84 -2.53 -18.63 22.47
C PRO A 84 -3.41 -19.88 22.69
N ILE A 85 -2.77 -21.04 22.78
CA ILE A 85 -3.44 -22.35 22.82
C ILE A 85 -4.46 -22.49 23.95
N GLY A 86 -4.23 -21.82 25.09
CA GLY A 86 -5.13 -21.83 26.25
C GLY A 86 -6.47 -21.12 26.02
N TYR A 87 -6.54 -20.19 25.05
CA TYR A 87 -7.77 -19.44 24.75
C TYR A 87 -8.48 -19.98 23.51
N VAL A 88 -7.72 -20.34 22.47
CA VAL A 88 -8.27 -20.87 21.22
C VAL A 88 -7.55 -22.15 20.87
N ARG A 89 -8.13 -23.29 21.26
CA ARG A 89 -7.53 -24.61 21.03
C ARG A 89 -7.39 -24.93 19.53
N TRP A 90 -8.41 -24.61 18.75
CA TRP A 90 -8.52 -24.94 17.33
C TRP A 90 -8.55 -23.67 16.50
N THR A 91 -7.42 -23.34 15.88
CA THR A 91 -7.28 -22.24 14.91
C THR A 91 -7.24 -22.81 13.50
N GLU A 92 -7.39 -21.96 12.49
CA GLU A 92 -7.28 -22.36 11.08
C GLU A 92 -6.00 -23.17 10.79
N ASN A 93 -4.86 -22.72 11.33
CA ASN A 93 -3.58 -23.38 11.15
C ASN A 93 -3.57 -24.74 11.87
N ARG A 94 -4.03 -24.81 13.12
CA ARG A 94 -4.07 -26.07 13.89
C ARG A 94 -5.04 -27.10 13.28
N ASN A 95 -6.13 -26.64 12.67
CA ASN A 95 -7.03 -27.49 11.89
C ASN A 95 -6.30 -28.10 10.68
N ILE A 96 -5.56 -27.29 9.92
CA ILE A 96 -4.74 -27.78 8.81
C ILE A 96 -3.63 -28.72 9.29
N VAL A 97 -2.91 -28.38 10.35
CA VAL A 97 -1.89 -29.26 10.95
C VAL A 97 -2.48 -30.60 11.34
N SER A 98 -3.68 -30.63 11.93
CA SER A 98 -4.32 -31.88 12.32
C SER A 98 -4.79 -32.68 11.10
N PHE A 99 -5.29 -32.02 10.06
CA PHE A 99 -5.60 -32.68 8.79
C PHE A 99 -4.36 -33.32 8.17
N LEU A 100 -3.24 -32.60 8.12
CA LEU A 100 -1.95 -33.12 7.64
C LEU A 100 -1.45 -34.28 8.50
N GLN A 101 -1.64 -34.22 9.83
CA GLN A 101 -1.29 -35.33 10.72
C GLN A 101 -2.14 -36.57 10.44
N LEU A 102 -3.44 -36.43 10.15
CA LEU A 102 -4.30 -37.56 9.79
C LEU A 102 -3.84 -38.24 8.49
N ILE A 103 -3.35 -37.46 7.52
CA ILE A 103 -2.74 -38.00 6.29
C ILE A 103 -1.43 -38.72 6.61
N ALA A 104 -0.55 -38.10 7.39
CA ALA A 104 0.74 -38.68 7.79
C ALA A 104 0.56 -40.00 8.56
N ASP A 105 -0.43 -40.05 9.44
CA ASP A 105 -0.84 -41.23 10.21
C ASP A 105 -1.57 -42.29 9.35
N LYS A 106 -1.81 -42.01 8.06
CA LYS A 106 -2.61 -42.85 7.14
C LYS A 106 -4.04 -43.13 7.63
N LYS A 107 -4.57 -42.24 8.47
CA LYS A 107 -5.97 -42.28 8.95
C LYS A 107 -6.93 -41.62 7.96
N LEU A 108 -6.39 -40.87 6.99
CA LEU A 108 -7.14 -40.24 5.92
C LEU A 108 -6.48 -40.57 4.58
N ASP A 109 -7.23 -41.24 3.70
CA ASP A 109 -6.80 -41.50 2.32
C ASP A 109 -7.41 -40.44 1.38
N VAL A 110 -6.53 -39.59 0.85
CA VAL A 110 -6.90 -38.52 -0.10
C VAL A 110 -6.68 -38.92 -1.56
N SER A 111 -6.16 -40.13 -1.83
CA SER A 111 -5.87 -40.59 -3.19
C SER A 111 -7.12 -40.62 -4.07
N SER A 112 -8.28 -40.91 -3.47
CA SER A 112 -9.59 -40.90 -4.13
C SER A 112 -10.01 -39.53 -4.66
N ILE A 113 -9.42 -38.44 -4.15
CA ILE A 113 -9.73 -37.07 -4.59
C ILE A 113 -8.91 -36.72 -5.84
N THR A 114 -7.69 -37.26 -5.99
CA THR A 114 -6.85 -37.03 -7.17
C THR A 114 -7.29 -37.93 -8.32
N THR A 115 -8.18 -37.43 -9.18
CA THR A 115 -8.68 -38.17 -10.33
C THR A 115 -7.76 -38.07 -11.54
N HIS A 116 -7.05 -36.95 -11.70
CA HIS A 116 -6.11 -36.73 -12.79
C HIS A 116 -4.83 -36.08 -12.30
N THR A 117 -3.73 -36.38 -12.97
CA THR A 117 -2.44 -35.69 -12.80
C THR A 117 -1.95 -35.23 -14.16
N PHE A 118 -1.66 -33.94 -14.28
CA PHE A 118 -1.06 -33.32 -15.46
C PHE A 118 0.28 -32.74 -15.08
N THR A 119 1.26 -32.78 -15.97
CA THR A 119 2.48 -32.01 -15.76
C THR A 119 2.18 -30.52 -15.98
N LEU A 120 2.98 -29.60 -15.41
CA LEU A 120 2.72 -28.16 -15.51
C LEU A 120 2.59 -27.68 -16.97
N ASP A 121 3.39 -28.22 -17.88
CA ASP A 121 3.34 -27.94 -19.32
C ASP A 121 2.00 -28.36 -19.98
N GLN A 122 1.30 -29.32 -19.39
CA GLN A 122 -0.01 -29.79 -19.82
C GLN A 122 -1.17 -29.10 -19.08
N ALA A 123 -0.90 -28.09 -18.26
CA ALA A 123 -1.96 -27.35 -17.57
C ALA A 123 -3.06 -26.83 -18.53
N PRO A 124 -2.76 -26.32 -19.75
CA PRO A 124 -3.81 -25.92 -20.69
C PRO A 124 -4.78 -27.05 -21.06
N ASP A 125 -4.29 -28.29 -21.20
CA ASP A 125 -5.13 -29.45 -21.50
C ASP A 125 -6.02 -29.83 -20.33
N ALA A 126 -5.50 -29.73 -19.10
CA ALA A 126 -6.28 -29.90 -17.88
C ALA A 126 -7.44 -28.89 -17.82
N TYR A 127 -7.17 -27.60 -18.10
CA TYR A 127 -8.21 -26.57 -18.16
C TYR A 127 -9.23 -26.83 -19.26
N LYS A 128 -8.78 -27.28 -20.44
CA LYS A 128 -9.67 -27.63 -21.55
C LYS A 128 -10.61 -28.76 -21.16
N MET A 129 -10.10 -29.82 -20.53
CA MET A 129 -10.91 -30.94 -20.02
C MET A 129 -11.95 -30.46 -19.00
N ILE A 130 -11.56 -29.60 -18.04
CA ILE A 130 -12.48 -29.03 -17.05
C ILE A 130 -13.61 -28.25 -17.73
N LEU A 131 -13.27 -27.34 -18.65
CA LEU A 131 -14.23 -26.46 -19.32
C LEU A 131 -15.17 -27.22 -20.24
N GLN A 132 -14.65 -28.22 -20.96
CA GLN A 132 -15.43 -29.04 -21.88
C GLN A 132 -16.18 -30.17 -21.18
N ARG A 133 -15.87 -30.45 -19.90
CA ARG A 133 -16.39 -31.58 -19.13
C ARG A 133 -16.28 -32.91 -19.89
N SER A 134 -15.15 -33.10 -20.57
CA SER A 134 -14.93 -34.29 -21.41
C SER A 134 -14.81 -35.58 -20.59
N GLU A 135 -14.43 -35.46 -19.31
CA GLU A 135 -14.24 -36.58 -18.39
C GLU A 135 -14.80 -36.24 -17.00
N PRO A 136 -15.22 -37.23 -16.18
CA PRO A 136 -15.54 -37.02 -14.77
C PRO A 136 -14.27 -36.70 -13.98
N PHE A 137 -14.25 -35.59 -13.25
CA PHE A 137 -13.12 -35.20 -12.39
C PHE A 137 -13.61 -34.75 -11.02
N LEU A 138 -12.79 -35.01 -9.98
CA LEU A 138 -13.01 -34.51 -8.62
C LEU A 138 -11.86 -33.59 -8.19
N GLY A 139 -10.62 -34.04 -8.38
CA GLY A 139 -9.41 -33.26 -8.09
C GLY A 139 -8.36 -33.50 -9.16
N ILE A 140 -7.77 -32.39 -9.62
CA ILE A 140 -6.74 -32.40 -10.66
C ILE A 140 -5.45 -31.89 -10.04
N LEU A 141 -4.42 -32.73 -10.06
CA LEU A 141 -3.09 -32.39 -9.58
C LEU A 141 -2.23 -31.89 -10.74
N LEU A 142 -1.59 -30.74 -10.55
CA LEU A 142 -0.53 -30.28 -11.43
C LEU A 142 0.81 -30.72 -10.83
N ASP A 143 1.49 -31.64 -11.52
CA ASP A 143 2.84 -32.08 -11.19
C ASP A 143 3.85 -31.10 -11.78
N TYR A 144 4.51 -30.37 -10.90
CA TYR A 144 5.54 -29.40 -11.25
C TYR A 144 6.90 -30.05 -11.56
N LYS A 145 7.01 -31.39 -11.47
CA LYS A 145 8.28 -32.14 -11.60
C LYS A 145 9.41 -31.50 -10.79
N ILE A 146 9.11 -31.08 -9.58
CA ILE A 146 10.14 -30.62 -8.65
C ILE A 146 11.01 -31.84 -8.36
N GLY A 147 12.31 -31.75 -8.65
CA GLY A 147 13.25 -32.86 -8.44
C GLY A 147 13.09 -33.46 -7.04
N LYS A 148 13.35 -34.76 -6.90
CA LYS A 148 13.24 -35.48 -5.61
C LYS A 148 14.23 -35.00 -4.54
N ASP A 149 15.04 -34.00 -4.82
CA ASP A 149 16.03 -33.48 -3.90
C ASP A 149 15.54 -32.14 -3.33
N GLY A 150 15.65 -32.00 -2.02
CA GLY A 150 15.34 -30.79 -1.25
C GLY A 150 16.22 -29.58 -1.57
N GLU A 151 16.61 -29.39 -2.83
CA GLU A 151 17.04 -28.10 -3.34
C GLU A 151 15.85 -27.15 -3.17
N LYS A 152 15.95 -26.26 -2.19
CA LYS A 152 15.05 -25.12 -2.06
C LYS A 152 15.02 -24.43 -3.42
N ALA A 153 13.92 -24.60 -4.16
CA ALA A 153 13.69 -23.85 -5.39
C ALA A 153 14.04 -22.39 -5.11
N GLN A 154 14.97 -21.81 -5.88
CA GLN A 154 15.30 -20.39 -5.78
C GLN A 154 13.97 -19.63 -5.83
N LYS A 155 13.61 -18.97 -4.71
CA LYS A 155 12.33 -18.25 -4.54
C LYS A 155 12.18 -17.04 -5.47
N SER A 156 13.16 -16.81 -6.31
CA SER A 156 13.34 -15.62 -7.11
C SER A 156 13.23 -16.00 -8.59
N PHE A 157 12.13 -15.60 -9.21
CA PHE A 157 11.95 -15.68 -10.65
C PHE A 157 12.84 -14.62 -11.32
N TYR A 158 13.74 -15.03 -12.20
CA TYR A 158 14.51 -14.16 -13.09
C TYR A 158 14.13 -14.47 -14.52
N ALA A 159 13.47 -13.54 -15.19
CA ALA A 159 13.44 -13.50 -16.64
C ALA A 159 14.58 -12.59 -17.08
N ASN A 160 15.57 -13.12 -17.81
CA ASN A 160 16.64 -12.34 -18.43
C ASN A 160 16.23 -11.94 -19.85
N ALA A 161 16.21 -10.64 -20.15
CA ALA A 161 16.34 -10.15 -21.52
C ALA A 161 17.79 -9.70 -21.76
N THR A 162 18.42 -10.25 -22.80
CA THR A 162 19.84 -10.05 -23.11
C THR A 162 20.13 -8.63 -23.60
N GLY A 163 21.01 -7.90 -22.91
CA GLY A 163 21.63 -6.68 -23.43
C GLY A 163 22.47 -5.92 -22.39
N LYS A 164 23.80 -5.91 -22.55
CA LYS A 164 24.69 -5.05 -21.76
C LYS A 164 24.51 -3.59 -22.17
N THR A 165 24.29 -2.69 -21.20
CA THR A 165 24.14 -1.25 -21.44
C THR A 165 25.28 -0.43 -20.81
N SER A 166 25.65 0.68 -21.46
CA SER A 166 26.84 1.47 -21.14
C SER A 166 26.62 2.46 -19.98
N LEU A 167 27.68 2.81 -19.25
CA LEU A 167 27.71 3.65 -18.05
C LEU A 167 27.19 5.10 -18.18
N LYS A 168 26.84 5.58 -19.40
CA LYS A 168 26.15 6.88 -19.59
C LYS A 168 24.62 6.78 -19.43
N GLN A 169 24.12 5.59 -19.11
CA GLN A 169 22.71 5.27 -19.07
C GLN A 169 22.28 4.98 -17.63
N LEU A 170 21.18 5.59 -17.18
CA LEU A 170 20.54 5.31 -15.90
C LEU A 170 19.82 3.96 -16.02
N ASN A 171 20.43 2.91 -15.47
CA ASN A 171 19.83 1.59 -15.39
C ASN A 171 18.99 1.53 -14.11
N VAL A 172 17.68 1.50 -14.30
CA VAL A 172 16.70 1.65 -13.24
C VAL A 172 16.20 0.29 -12.74
N GLY A 173 16.38 0.06 -11.45
CA GLY A 173 15.61 -0.92 -10.67
C GLY A 173 14.37 -0.26 -10.10
N PHE A 174 13.20 -0.89 -10.20
CA PHE A 174 11.93 -0.33 -9.73
C PHE A 174 11.25 -1.28 -8.74
N ILE A 175 11.08 -0.86 -7.50
CA ILE A 175 10.45 -1.64 -6.43
C ILE A 175 9.04 -1.10 -6.17
N GLY A 176 8.03 -1.95 -6.28
CA GLY A 176 6.64 -1.60 -5.99
C GLY A 176 5.95 -0.86 -7.14
N LEU A 177 5.82 -1.48 -8.31
CA LEU A 177 5.15 -0.88 -9.45
C LEU A 177 3.61 -0.98 -9.37
N GLY A 178 3.04 -0.28 -8.40
CA GLY A 178 1.59 -0.15 -8.19
C GLY A 178 0.91 0.82 -9.19
N LYS A 179 -0.42 0.97 -9.07
CA LYS A 179 -1.23 1.82 -9.97
C LYS A 179 -0.71 3.27 -10.04
N PHE A 180 -0.33 3.84 -8.89
CA PHE A 180 0.19 5.20 -8.82
C PHE A 180 1.48 5.35 -9.63
N ALA A 181 2.47 4.51 -9.36
CA ALA A 181 3.76 4.52 -10.04
C ALA A 181 3.63 4.30 -11.56
N GLN A 182 2.77 3.36 -11.98
CA GLN A 182 2.45 3.14 -13.41
C GLN A 182 1.85 4.38 -14.08
N SER A 183 1.05 5.17 -13.35
CA SER A 183 0.34 6.32 -13.90
C SER A 183 1.18 7.60 -13.93
N PHE A 184 2.07 7.78 -12.95
CA PHE A 184 2.73 9.07 -12.71
C PHE A 184 4.26 9.04 -12.81
N LEU A 185 4.92 7.94 -12.44
CA LEU A 185 6.39 7.87 -12.39
C LEU A 185 6.97 7.26 -13.66
N VAL A 186 6.48 6.07 -14.05
CA VAL A 186 6.97 5.34 -15.23
C VAL A 186 6.85 6.13 -16.54
N PRO A 187 5.78 6.90 -16.81
CA PRO A 187 5.70 7.69 -18.03
C PRO A 187 6.85 8.69 -18.17
N GLY A 188 7.29 9.32 -17.08
CA GLY A 188 8.45 10.23 -17.08
C GLY A 188 9.75 9.50 -17.41
N LEU A 189 9.95 8.32 -16.82
CA LEU A 189 11.13 7.48 -17.07
C LEU A 189 11.23 7.02 -18.53
N LYS A 190 10.10 6.69 -19.16
CA LYS A 190 10.05 6.24 -20.56
C LYS A 190 10.38 7.33 -21.58
N ILE A 191 10.16 8.60 -21.24
CA ILE A 191 10.42 9.73 -22.13
C ILE A 191 11.90 10.12 -22.11
N ALA A 192 12.61 9.84 -21.01
CA ALA A 192 14.02 10.13 -20.88
C ALA A 192 14.87 9.21 -21.76
N GLN A 193 15.71 9.80 -22.61
CA GLN A 193 16.48 9.07 -23.64
C GLN A 193 17.63 8.23 -23.05
N ASN A 194 18.07 8.58 -21.85
CA ASN A 194 19.21 8.03 -21.12
C ASN A 194 18.76 7.06 -20.02
N VAL A 195 17.47 6.74 -19.92
CA VAL A 195 16.95 5.79 -18.93
C VAL A 195 16.72 4.43 -19.58
N HIS A 196 17.18 3.38 -18.91
CA HIS A 196 16.88 2.00 -19.22
C HIS A 196 16.15 1.37 -18.05
N LEU A 197 14.91 0.91 -18.30
CA LEU A 197 14.10 0.21 -17.32
C LEU A 197 14.61 -1.23 -17.19
N GLN A 198 15.52 -1.48 -16.26
CA GLN A 198 16.28 -2.74 -16.21
C GLN A 198 15.49 -3.84 -15.46
N THR A 199 15.14 -3.65 -14.19
CA THR A 199 14.40 -4.66 -13.40
C THR A 199 13.22 -4.04 -12.69
N VAL A 200 12.05 -4.69 -12.76
CA VAL A 200 10.92 -4.40 -11.88
C VAL A 200 10.72 -5.48 -10.83
N VAL A 201 10.55 -5.07 -9.57
CA VAL A 201 10.25 -5.95 -8.44
C VAL A 201 8.87 -5.63 -7.87
N ASN A 202 8.04 -6.66 -7.73
CA ASN A 202 6.75 -6.60 -7.04
C ASN A 202 6.62 -7.75 -6.04
N SER A 203 5.63 -7.69 -5.14
CA SER A 203 5.38 -8.73 -4.12
C SER A 203 5.16 -10.15 -4.66
N THR A 204 4.76 -10.31 -5.93
CA THR A 204 4.50 -11.61 -6.55
C THR A 204 5.08 -11.66 -7.96
N GLY A 205 5.57 -12.84 -8.38
CA GLY A 205 6.11 -13.03 -9.73
C GLY A 205 5.10 -12.71 -10.84
N VAL A 206 3.82 -13.05 -10.63
CA VAL A 206 2.74 -12.73 -11.60
C VAL A 206 2.60 -11.22 -11.81
N SER A 207 2.56 -10.44 -10.71
CA SER A 207 2.44 -8.99 -10.80
C SER A 207 3.72 -8.32 -11.31
N ALA A 208 4.90 -8.90 -11.06
CA ALA A 208 6.18 -8.44 -11.58
C ALA A 208 6.26 -8.67 -13.11
N ASN A 209 5.89 -9.87 -13.59
CA ASN A 209 5.89 -10.18 -15.02
C ASN A 209 4.91 -9.30 -15.81
N ALA A 210 3.69 -9.13 -15.30
CA ALA A 210 2.69 -8.25 -15.93
C ALA A 210 3.16 -6.78 -15.96
N ALA A 211 3.86 -6.33 -14.92
CA ALA A 211 4.46 -5.00 -14.85
C ALA A 211 5.59 -4.84 -15.90
N MET A 212 6.44 -5.85 -16.05
CA MET A 212 7.53 -5.88 -17.02
C MET A 212 7.02 -5.78 -18.46
N GLU A 213 6.12 -6.69 -18.86
CA GLU A 213 5.55 -6.72 -20.21
C GLU A 213 4.86 -5.41 -20.58
N ARG A 214 4.03 -4.87 -19.66
CA ARG A 214 3.30 -3.62 -19.90
C ARG A 214 4.23 -2.41 -20.02
N ASN A 215 5.29 -2.38 -19.24
CA ASN A 215 6.12 -1.19 -19.10
C ASN A 215 7.45 -1.26 -19.85
N GLY A 216 7.77 -2.39 -20.47
CA GLY A 216 9.02 -2.57 -21.22
C GLY A 216 10.24 -2.61 -20.30
N PHE A 217 10.13 -3.23 -19.12
CA PHE A 217 11.31 -3.57 -18.35
C PHE A 217 12.03 -4.77 -18.98
N THR A 218 13.34 -4.82 -18.85
CA THR A 218 14.17 -5.92 -19.35
C THR A 218 13.96 -7.19 -18.53
N ASN A 219 13.88 -7.06 -17.21
CA ASN A 219 13.74 -8.17 -16.28
C ASN A 219 12.65 -7.90 -15.24
N CYS A 220 12.20 -8.97 -14.57
CA CYS A 220 11.34 -8.87 -13.39
C CYS A 220 11.72 -9.87 -12.31
N SER A 221 11.38 -9.55 -11.06
CA SER A 221 11.55 -10.46 -9.93
C SER A 221 10.51 -10.20 -8.84
N SER A 222 10.38 -11.15 -7.91
CA SER A 222 9.66 -10.96 -6.64
C SER A 222 10.60 -10.75 -5.45
N ASP A 223 11.91 -10.63 -5.71
CA ASP A 223 12.95 -10.42 -4.71
C ASP A 223 13.70 -9.11 -4.99
N ALA A 224 13.63 -8.18 -4.03
CA ALA A 224 14.30 -6.89 -4.13
C ALA A 224 15.83 -7.01 -4.07
N GLU A 225 16.37 -8.10 -3.52
CA GLU A 225 17.82 -8.33 -3.44
C GLU A 225 18.51 -8.10 -4.78
N GLN A 226 17.87 -8.45 -5.88
CA GLN A 226 18.57 -8.42 -7.17
C GLN A 226 18.54 -7.09 -7.88
N ILE A 227 17.85 -6.12 -7.29
CA ILE A 227 18.14 -4.73 -7.57
C ILE A 227 19.45 -4.33 -6.88
N PHE A 228 19.62 -4.70 -5.61
CA PHE A 228 20.74 -4.26 -4.77
C PHE A 228 22.06 -4.97 -5.10
N SER A 229 22.01 -6.27 -5.40
CA SER A 229 23.18 -7.10 -5.75
C SER A 229 23.64 -6.95 -7.20
N SER A 230 22.93 -6.18 -8.03
CA SER A 230 23.27 -5.99 -9.43
C SER A 230 24.21 -4.81 -9.62
N ASP A 231 25.38 -5.05 -10.23
CA ASP A 231 26.31 -4.01 -10.64
C ASP A 231 25.82 -3.22 -11.87
N GLU A 232 24.83 -3.74 -12.60
CA GLU A 232 24.27 -3.06 -13.77
C GLU A 232 23.29 -1.95 -13.36
N ILE A 233 22.61 -2.09 -12.23
CA ILE A 233 21.61 -1.13 -11.74
C ILE A 233 22.29 -0.07 -10.90
N ASN A 234 22.19 1.19 -11.32
CA ASN A 234 22.78 2.33 -10.60
C ASN A 234 21.74 3.24 -9.94
N THR A 235 20.45 3.08 -10.28
CA THR A 235 19.37 3.94 -9.80
C THR A 235 18.18 3.10 -9.38
N VAL A 236 17.62 3.37 -8.20
CA VAL A 236 16.50 2.64 -7.63
C VAL A 236 15.32 3.57 -7.40
N PHE A 237 14.16 3.19 -7.93
CA PHE A 237 12.87 3.81 -7.65
C PHE A 237 12.08 2.93 -6.68
N ILE A 238 11.67 3.51 -5.55
CA ILE A 238 10.94 2.82 -4.48
C ILE A 238 9.55 3.44 -4.39
N ALA A 239 8.53 2.69 -4.80
CA ALA A 239 7.12 3.09 -4.71
C ALA A 239 6.26 1.98 -4.06
N SER A 240 6.85 1.27 -3.10
CA SER A 240 6.24 0.20 -2.33
C SER A 240 5.27 0.72 -1.27
N ARG A 241 4.89 -0.13 -0.30
CA ARG A 241 4.19 0.33 0.90
C ARG A 241 5.16 1.08 1.81
N HIS A 242 4.63 1.97 2.66
CA HIS A 242 5.43 2.93 3.42
C HIS A 242 6.39 2.26 4.41
N ASP A 243 5.97 1.15 5.01
CA ASP A 243 6.73 0.35 5.97
C ASP A 243 8.03 -0.21 5.41
N SER A 244 8.08 -0.51 4.11
CA SER A 244 9.28 -1.05 3.47
C SER A 244 10.21 0.03 2.91
N HIS A 245 9.83 1.31 2.95
CA HIS A 245 10.66 2.38 2.36
C HIS A 245 12.02 2.49 3.03
N ALA A 246 12.07 2.50 4.36
CA ALA A 246 13.31 2.68 5.09
C ALA A 246 14.34 1.58 4.78
N ASP A 247 13.91 0.31 4.81
CA ASP A 247 14.78 -0.83 4.47
C ASP A 247 15.35 -0.70 3.06
N PHE A 248 14.50 -0.45 2.06
CA PHE A 248 14.96 -0.34 0.68
C PHE A 248 15.86 0.87 0.43
N VAL A 249 15.58 2.01 1.09
CA VAL A 249 16.46 3.19 1.01
C VAL A 249 17.82 2.89 1.63
N LEU A 250 17.86 2.30 2.83
CA LEU A 250 19.12 1.93 3.50
C LEU A 250 19.97 1.01 2.63
N ARG A 251 19.37 -0.04 2.07
CA ARG A 251 20.05 -0.99 1.20
C ARG A 251 20.55 -0.35 -0.10
N ALA A 252 19.78 0.57 -0.68
CA ALA A 252 20.21 1.32 -1.86
C ALA A 252 21.43 2.22 -1.55
N LEU A 253 21.40 2.94 -0.42
CA LEU A 253 22.49 3.81 0.01
C LEU A 253 23.76 3.01 0.35
N GLN A 254 23.63 1.86 1.02
CA GLN A 254 24.74 0.96 1.34
C GLN A 254 25.39 0.36 0.09
N THR A 255 24.61 0.17 -0.97
CA THR A 255 25.10 -0.29 -2.28
C THR A 255 25.45 0.87 -3.23
N ASN A 256 25.49 2.11 -2.70
CA ASN A 256 25.86 3.34 -3.41
C ASN A 256 25.01 3.62 -4.67
N LYS A 257 23.75 3.20 -4.68
CA LYS A 257 22.82 3.44 -5.79
C LYS A 257 22.08 4.76 -5.57
N ASN A 258 21.77 5.46 -6.65
CA ASN A 258 20.92 6.65 -6.60
C ASN A 258 19.50 6.26 -6.19
N VAL A 259 18.85 7.06 -5.34
CA VAL A 259 17.57 6.69 -4.73
C VAL A 259 16.51 7.74 -5.03
N PHE A 260 15.42 7.28 -5.65
CA PHE A 260 14.13 7.97 -5.65
C PHE A 260 13.15 7.13 -4.82
N VAL A 261 12.54 7.72 -3.80
CA VAL A 261 11.55 7.05 -2.94
C VAL A 261 10.28 7.86 -2.86
N GLU A 262 9.13 7.22 -3.03
CA GLU A 262 7.84 7.86 -2.79
C GLU A 262 7.70 8.25 -1.32
N LYS A 263 6.92 9.29 -1.05
CA LYS A 263 6.68 9.73 0.32
C LYS A 263 5.79 8.72 1.09
N PRO A 264 5.98 8.58 2.41
CA PRO A 264 7.02 9.19 3.24
C PRO A 264 8.36 8.49 3.10
N LEU A 265 9.45 9.13 3.53
CA LEU A 265 10.77 8.50 3.54
C LEU A 265 10.81 7.26 4.46
N CYS A 266 10.16 7.32 5.61
CA CYS A 266 10.10 6.25 6.62
C CYS A 266 8.90 6.45 7.55
N LEU A 267 8.62 5.47 8.42
CA LEU A 267 7.50 5.52 9.38
C LEU A 267 7.95 5.84 10.81
N ARG A 268 9.22 5.62 11.15
CA ARG A 268 9.74 5.81 12.51
C ARG A 268 10.97 6.71 12.57
N GLN A 269 11.18 7.30 13.75
CA GLN A 269 12.28 8.24 13.98
C GLN A 269 13.66 7.54 14.01
N ASP A 270 13.73 6.31 14.50
CA ASP A 270 14.95 5.50 14.47
C ASP A 270 15.32 5.08 13.03
N GLU A 271 14.34 4.85 12.16
CA GLU A 271 14.58 4.65 10.72
C GLU A 271 15.15 5.91 10.06
N LEU A 272 14.57 7.07 10.35
CA LEU A 272 15.06 8.35 9.83
C LEU A 272 16.53 8.58 10.21
N GLN A 273 16.88 8.28 11.47
CA GLN A 273 18.24 8.40 11.97
C GLN A 273 19.19 7.42 11.26
N ALA A 274 18.79 6.16 11.08
CA ALA A 274 19.58 5.18 10.34
C ALA A 274 19.80 5.61 8.87
N ILE A 275 18.78 6.17 8.21
CA ILE A 275 18.89 6.66 6.83
C ILE A 275 19.84 7.86 6.77
N ARG A 276 19.75 8.79 7.74
CA ARG A 276 20.64 9.95 7.82
C ARG A 276 22.10 9.53 7.98
N GLU A 277 22.36 8.56 8.85
CA GLU A 277 23.69 7.98 9.05
C GLU A 277 24.19 7.31 7.76
N SER A 278 23.39 6.42 7.17
CA SER A 278 23.76 5.73 5.93
C SER A 278 23.99 6.68 4.76
N TYR A 279 23.20 7.76 4.66
CA TYR A 279 23.36 8.79 3.63
C TYR A 279 24.69 9.54 3.81
N SER A 280 25.03 9.92 5.05
CA SER A 280 26.27 10.64 5.36
C SER A 280 27.54 9.85 5.04
N THR A 281 27.46 8.52 5.05
CA THR A 281 28.58 7.61 4.73
C THR A 281 28.53 7.03 3.32
N SER A 282 27.47 7.30 2.55
CA SER A 282 27.31 6.76 1.20
C SER A 282 28.17 7.53 0.21
N ASN A 283 28.62 6.85 -0.86
CA ASN A 283 29.30 7.51 -1.98
C ASN A 283 28.31 8.17 -2.95
N THR A 284 26.99 7.93 -2.81
CA THR A 284 25.98 8.67 -3.56
C THR A 284 25.44 9.84 -2.74
N SER A 285 25.27 10.98 -3.40
CA SER A 285 24.55 12.13 -2.85
C SER A 285 23.09 12.17 -3.33
N ALA A 286 22.67 11.23 -4.19
CA ALA A 286 21.37 11.23 -4.80
C ALA A 286 20.34 10.46 -3.97
N LEU A 287 19.70 11.18 -3.05
CA LEU A 287 18.48 10.75 -2.37
C LEU A 287 17.39 11.78 -2.64
N MET A 288 16.27 11.34 -3.19
CA MET A 288 15.11 12.19 -3.43
C MET A 288 13.83 11.53 -2.95
N VAL A 289 13.02 12.29 -2.23
CA VAL A 289 11.64 11.91 -1.89
C VAL A 289 10.67 12.52 -2.90
N GLY A 290 9.62 11.78 -3.27
CA GLY A 290 8.56 12.16 -4.22
C GLY A 290 7.68 13.35 -3.80
N TYR A 291 8.29 14.51 -3.51
CA TYR A 291 7.62 15.77 -3.18
C TYR A 291 7.24 16.59 -4.42
N ASN A 292 6.38 15.99 -5.24
CA ASN A 292 6.05 16.48 -6.56
C ASN A 292 5.46 17.90 -6.64
N ARG A 293 4.85 18.43 -5.56
CA ARG A 293 4.29 19.81 -5.57
C ARG A 293 5.35 20.86 -5.84
N ARG A 294 6.60 20.65 -5.42
CA ARG A 294 7.71 21.58 -5.73
C ARG A 294 7.82 21.82 -7.24
N PHE A 295 7.54 20.80 -8.04
CA PHE A 295 7.75 20.78 -9.50
C PHE A 295 6.53 21.17 -10.32
N ALA A 296 5.40 21.50 -9.68
CA ALA A 296 4.23 21.94 -10.43
C ALA A 296 4.50 23.29 -11.13
N PRO A 297 4.06 23.51 -12.38
CA PRO A 297 4.31 24.78 -13.09
C PRO A 297 3.81 26.03 -12.33
N LEU A 298 2.67 25.90 -11.65
CA LEU A 298 2.13 26.96 -10.78
C LEU A 298 3.00 27.20 -9.54
N SER A 299 3.56 26.15 -8.96
CA SER A 299 4.49 26.24 -7.82
C SER A 299 5.79 26.91 -8.19
N GLN A 300 6.37 26.55 -9.34
CA GLN A 300 7.57 27.19 -9.87
C GLN A 300 7.33 28.68 -10.14
N SER A 301 6.18 29.03 -10.72
CA SER A 301 5.79 30.42 -10.95
C SER A 301 5.57 31.20 -9.65
N LEU A 302 4.97 30.56 -8.64
CA LEU A 302 4.77 31.14 -7.32
C LEU A 302 6.11 31.34 -6.60
N LYS A 303 6.96 30.31 -6.54
CA LYS A 303 8.29 30.36 -5.90
C LYS A 303 9.13 31.50 -6.46
N LYS A 304 9.24 31.61 -7.78
CA LYS A 304 9.95 32.72 -8.46
C LYS A 304 9.41 34.11 -8.09
N ALA A 305 8.11 34.22 -7.80
CA ALA A 305 7.51 35.48 -7.37
C ALA A 305 7.82 35.77 -5.88
N LEU A 306 7.83 34.73 -5.04
CA LEU A 306 8.13 34.81 -3.62
C LEU A 306 9.62 35.05 -3.33
N ASP A 307 10.54 34.59 -4.19
CA ASP A 307 11.99 34.84 -4.06
C ASP A 307 12.35 36.34 -4.08
N LYS A 308 11.42 37.18 -4.53
CA LYS A 308 11.56 38.65 -4.53
C LYS A 308 11.01 39.30 -3.26
N HIS A 309 10.39 38.52 -2.37
CA HIS A 309 9.90 39.04 -1.10
C HIS A 309 11.08 39.25 -0.14
N SER A 310 11.10 40.39 0.53
CA SER A 310 12.07 40.69 1.60
C SER A 310 11.48 40.55 3.00
N ARG A 311 10.19 40.18 3.10
CA ARG A 311 9.42 40.12 4.35
C ARG A 311 8.84 38.72 4.57
N PRO A 312 8.60 38.32 5.83
CA PRO A 312 7.90 37.09 6.16
C PRO A 312 6.54 36.96 5.46
N MET A 313 6.10 35.74 5.26
CA MET A 313 4.82 35.42 4.64
C MET A 313 3.93 34.55 5.53
N SER A 314 2.64 34.59 5.26
CA SER A 314 1.64 33.69 5.83
C SER A 314 1.12 32.76 4.75
N ILE A 315 1.16 31.46 4.99
CA ILE A 315 0.63 30.44 4.08
C ILE A 315 -0.61 29.80 4.70
N PHE A 316 -1.71 29.76 3.96
CA PHE A 316 -2.87 28.94 4.28
C PHE A 316 -3.01 27.85 3.24
N TYR A 317 -3.00 26.58 3.67
CA TYR A 317 -3.11 25.43 2.78
C TYR A 317 -4.25 24.51 3.26
N ARG A 318 -5.35 24.49 2.53
CA ARG A 318 -6.46 23.55 2.75
C ARG A 318 -6.35 22.37 1.79
N VAL A 319 -6.45 21.17 2.35
CA VAL A 319 -6.45 19.90 1.62
C VAL A 319 -7.71 19.11 1.98
N ASN A 320 -8.55 18.81 0.99
CA ASN A 320 -9.72 17.96 1.12
C ASN A 320 -9.46 16.60 0.45
N THR A 321 -9.02 15.63 1.23
CA THR A 321 -8.53 14.36 0.70
C THR A 321 -9.59 13.28 0.52
N GLY A 322 -10.79 13.48 1.06
CA GLY A 322 -11.86 12.49 1.10
C GLY A 322 -11.58 11.32 2.07
N MET A 323 -12.64 10.60 2.42
CA MET A 323 -12.57 9.45 3.32
C MET A 323 -11.91 8.24 2.66
N ILE A 324 -11.16 7.50 3.47
CA ILE A 324 -10.65 6.16 3.17
C ILE A 324 -11.31 5.17 4.14
N ALA A 325 -11.56 3.95 3.68
CA ALA A 325 -12.17 2.91 4.53
C ALA A 325 -11.29 2.62 5.75
N ALA A 326 -11.90 2.33 6.89
CA ALA A 326 -11.19 2.14 8.16
C ALA A 326 -10.14 1.01 8.09
N ASP A 327 -10.44 -0.05 7.33
CA ASP A 327 -9.61 -1.23 7.10
C ASP A 327 -8.55 -1.05 6.00
N HIS A 328 -8.46 0.12 5.37
CA HIS A 328 -7.46 0.38 4.35
C HIS A 328 -6.05 0.40 4.96
N TRP A 329 -5.07 -0.23 4.29
CA TRP A 329 -3.68 -0.39 4.77
C TRP A 329 -3.00 0.90 5.24
N THR A 330 -3.38 2.05 4.67
CA THR A 330 -2.85 3.37 5.08
C THR A 330 -3.16 3.69 6.55
N ASN A 331 -4.27 3.18 7.08
CA ASN A 331 -4.64 3.36 8.48
C ASN A 331 -3.96 2.36 9.43
N ASP A 332 -3.35 1.28 8.92
CA ASP A 332 -2.55 0.38 9.74
C ASP A 332 -1.29 1.13 10.21
N PRO A 333 -1.06 1.32 11.52
CA PRO A 333 0.11 2.00 12.03
C PRO A 333 1.44 1.34 11.63
N GLU A 334 1.46 0.01 11.47
CA GLU A 334 2.67 -0.73 11.12
C GLU A 334 2.98 -0.67 9.62
N THR A 335 1.95 -0.69 8.77
CA THR A 335 2.10 -0.74 7.30
C THR A 335 2.05 0.65 6.65
N GLY A 336 1.11 1.48 7.07
CA GLY A 336 0.79 2.77 6.45
C GLY A 336 1.22 3.99 7.24
N GLY A 337 1.28 3.88 8.57
CA GLY A 337 1.65 4.98 9.48
C GLY A 337 0.63 6.11 9.56
N GLY A 338 -0.56 5.95 8.98
CA GLY A 338 -1.59 6.97 8.94
C GLY A 338 -1.33 8.09 7.92
N ARG A 339 -2.28 9.01 7.84
CA ARG A 339 -2.32 10.04 6.77
C ARG A 339 -1.36 11.21 7.01
N ILE A 340 -0.93 11.43 8.24
CA ILE A 340 0.02 12.50 8.57
C ILE A 340 1.40 12.16 7.99
N LEU A 341 1.92 10.97 8.31
CA LEU A 341 3.15 10.46 7.69
C LEU A 341 2.94 10.23 6.20
N GLY A 342 1.85 9.56 5.81
CA GLY A 342 1.63 9.13 4.44
C GLY A 342 1.28 10.24 3.44
N GLU A 343 0.67 11.35 3.84
CA GLU A 343 0.25 12.42 2.92
C GLU A 343 0.52 13.83 3.44
N ALA A 344 0.38 14.12 4.75
CA ALA A 344 0.55 15.49 5.25
C ALA A 344 2.00 16.00 5.15
N CYS A 345 2.99 15.09 5.24
CA CYS A 345 4.41 15.37 4.98
C CYS A 345 4.62 16.13 3.66
N HIS A 346 3.80 15.84 2.65
CA HIS A 346 3.83 16.46 1.34
C HIS A 346 3.54 17.96 1.36
N PHE A 347 2.60 18.37 2.22
CA PHE A 347 2.18 19.76 2.32
C PHE A 347 3.09 20.55 3.26
N ILE A 348 3.63 19.87 4.28
CA ILE A 348 4.69 20.39 5.14
C ILE A 348 5.92 20.73 4.29
N ASP A 349 6.38 19.77 3.50
CA ASP A 349 7.46 19.94 2.52
C ASP A 349 7.19 21.14 1.60
N TYR A 350 6.00 21.23 1.04
CA TYR A 350 5.66 22.32 0.13
C TYR A 350 5.72 23.70 0.82
N CYS A 351 5.33 23.81 2.09
CA CYS A 351 5.50 25.04 2.85
C CYS A 351 6.98 25.37 3.12
N ILE A 352 7.82 24.36 3.41
CA ILE A 352 9.28 24.53 3.52
C ILE A 352 9.86 25.05 2.20
N PHE A 353 9.48 24.44 1.08
CA PHE A 353 9.89 24.89 -0.26
C PHE A 353 9.50 26.34 -0.56
N LEU A 354 8.25 26.73 -0.31
CA LEU A 354 7.78 28.09 -0.61
C LEU A 354 8.47 29.14 0.26
N THR A 355 8.67 28.84 1.55
CA THR A 355 9.32 29.77 2.49
C THR A 355 10.84 29.77 2.34
N GLY A 356 11.45 28.69 1.83
CA GLY A 356 12.90 28.51 1.79
C GLY A 356 13.54 28.55 3.18
N SER A 357 12.84 28.05 4.20
CA SER A 357 13.26 28.19 5.61
C SER A 357 12.86 26.98 6.44
N ASN A 358 13.65 26.69 7.48
CA ASN A 358 13.34 25.61 8.42
C ASN A 358 12.21 26.01 9.36
N VAL A 359 11.30 25.06 9.61
CA VAL A 359 10.33 25.13 10.70
C VAL A 359 11.05 25.04 12.06
N THR A 360 10.67 25.90 13.00
CA THR A 360 11.23 25.96 14.37
C THR A 360 10.21 25.58 15.43
N ARG A 361 8.90 25.71 15.14
CA ARG A 361 7.83 25.33 16.05
C ARG A 361 6.63 24.75 15.31
N VAL A 362 6.03 23.75 15.94
CA VAL A 362 4.85 23.03 15.45
C VAL A 362 3.78 23.01 16.53
N HIS A 363 2.53 23.25 16.14
CA HIS A 363 1.36 22.97 16.96
C HIS A 363 0.25 22.36 16.11
N ALA A 364 -0.31 21.23 16.52
CA ALA A 364 -1.33 20.53 15.75
C ALA A 364 -2.45 19.97 16.63
N ASN A 365 -3.66 20.00 16.09
CA ASN A 365 -4.85 19.37 16.68
C ASN A 365 -5.56 18.54 15.62
N SER A 366 -6.09 17.39 16.02
CA SER A 366 -6.91 16.55 15.16
C SER A 366 -8.40 16.64 15.54
N ILE A 367 -9.27 16.39 14.57
CA ILE A 367 -10.69 16.18 14.87
C ILE A 367 -10.81 14.85 15.63
N ILE A 368 -11.59 14.85 16.71
CA ILE A 368 -11.94 13.63 17.43
C ILE A 368 -13.35 13.26 16.98
N TYR A 369 -13.48 12.12 16.31
CA TYR A 369 -14.76 11.55 15.93
C TYR A 369 -15.23 10.61 17.04
N ASP A 370 -16.50 10.71 17.44
CA ASP A 370 -17.10 9.85 18.48
C ASP A 370 -17.35 8.42 17.96
N GLN A 371 -17.33 8.22 16.64
CA GLN A 371 -17.57 6.95 15.98
C GLN A 371 -16.25 6.35 15.49
N ASN A 372 -16.02 5.06 15.77
CA ASN A 372 -14.80 4.32 15.45
C ASN A 372 -14.61 4.05 13.93
N ASP A 373 -15.45 4.60 13.07
CA ASP A 373 -15.39 4.44 11.62
C ASP A 373 -14.37 5.38 10.95
N ILE A 374 -13.96 6.45 11.63
CA ILE A 374 -12.94 7.39 11.15
C ILE A 374 -11.77 7.45 12.13
N PRO A 375 -10.56 7.05 11.72
CA PRO A 375 -9.37 7.26 12.53
C PRO A 375 -9.17 8.76 12.84
N ASN A 376 -9.10 9.11 14.14
CA ASN A 376 -9.04 10.49 14.62
C ASN A 376 -7.87 11.32 14.03
N GLN A 377 -6.81 10.70 13.52
CA GLN A 377 -5.67 11.40 12.93
C GLN A 377 -5.82 11.67 11.40
N ASN A 378 -7.01 11.46 10.85
CA ASN A 378 -7.28 11.66 9.42
C ASN A 378 -7.70 13.10 9.05
N SER A 379 -8.09 13.91 10.03
CA SER A 379 -8.36 15.34 9.87
C SER A 379 -7.57 16.13 10.92
N VAL A 380 -6.67 17.00 10.49
CA VAL A 380 -5.73 17.73 11.34
C VAL A 380 -5.57 19.18 10.88
N ALA A 381 -5.53 20.10 11.86
CA ALA A 381 -5.06 21.46 11.68
C ALA A 381 -3.62 21.57 12.22
N ILE A 382 -2.68 21.96 11.36
CA ILE A 382 -1.25 22.07 11.67
C ILE A 382 -0.84 23.53 11.54
N ASN A 383 -0.15 24.07 12.54
CA ASN A 383 0.44 25.40 12.52
C ASN A 383 1.96 25.29 12.61
N LEU A 384 2.66 25.96 11.71
CA LEU A 384 4.12 25.96 11.57
C LEU A 384 4.64 27.39 11.72
N ALA A 385 5.72 27.56 12.49
CA ALA A 385 6.51 28.79 12.52
C ALA A 385 7.90 28.54 11.93
N PHE A 386 8.34 29.41 11.04
CA PHE A 386 9.61 29.28 10.31
C PHE A 386 10.70 30.18 10.91
N ALA A 387 11.96 29.80 10.73
CA ALA A 387 13.11 30.55 11.22
C ALA A 387 13.20 31.98 10.65
N ASN A 388 12.74 32.17 9.40
CA ASN A 388 12.66 33.49 8.76
C ASN A 388 11.47 34.34 9.24
N GLY A 389 10.71 33.89 10.25
CA GLY A 389 9.53 34.58 10.79
C GLY A 389 8.23 34.33 10.04
N SER A 390 8.24 33.56 8.94
CA SER A 390 7.02 33.17 8.23
C SER A 390 6.19 32.18 9.06
N ILE A 391 4.92 32.06 8.72
CA ILE A 391 4.00 31.09 9.33
C ILE A 391 3.23 30.33 8.26
N ALA A 392 2.81 29.11 8.58
CA ALA A 392 1.88 28.36 7.76
C ALA A 392 0.81 27.67 8.61
N THR A 393 -0.41 27.64 8.10
CA THR A 393 -1.51 26.83 8.62
C THR A 393 -1.95 25.86 7.54
N ILE A 394 -1.85 24.56 7.83
CA ILE A 394 -2.31 23.47 6.97
C ILE A 394 -3.57 22.89 7.58
N GLN A 395 -4.69 22.93 6.86
CA GLN A 395 -5.90 22.17 7.19
C GLN A 395 -5.95 20.95 6.29
N TYR A 396 -5.58 19.81 6.84
CA TYR A 396 -5.66 18.52 6.15
C TYR A 396 -6.94 17.82 6.62
N LEU A 397 -7.92 17.66 5.74
CA LEU A 397 -9.28 17.23 6.09
C LEU A 397 -9.68 16.04 5.22
N CYS A 398 -10.43 15.09 5.79
CA CYS A 398 -10.92 13.90 5.06
C CYS A 398 -12.44 13.85 4.85
N ASP A 399 -13.21 14.65 5.59
CA ASP A 399 -14.69 14.62 5.59
C ASP A 399 -15.34 15.70 4.70
N GLY A 400 -14.54 16.42 3.90
CA GLY A 400 -15.06 17.41 2.96
C GLY A 400 -15.70 16.78 1.71
N ASP A 401 -16.76 17.41 1.20
CA ASP A 401 -17.43 16.97 -0.03
C ASP A 401 -16.49 17.04 -1.25
N ARG A 402 -16.49 15.98 -2.07
CA ARG A 402 -15.56 15.82 -3.22
C ARG A 402 -15.83 16.76 -4.39
N SER A 403 -16.96 17.47 -4.40
CA SER A 403 -17.22 18.55 -5.37
C SER A 403 -16.33 19.76 -5.15
N VAL A 404 -15.80 19.93 -3.93
CA VAL A 404 -14.82 20.96 -3.62
C VAL A 404 -13.44 20.51 -4.12
N PRO A 405 -12.70 21.35 -4.87
CA PRO A 405 -11.35 21.00 -5.32
C PRO A 405 -10.43 20.61 -4.17
N LYS A 406 -9.59 19.58 -4.40
CA LYS A 406 -8.78 18.93 -3.36
C LYS A 406 -7.86 19.91 -2.64
N GLU A 407 -7.22 20.84 -3.35
CA GLU A 407 -6.14 21.66 -2.79
C GLU A 407 -6.43 23.15 -3.01
N TRP A 408 -6.32 23.94 -1.94
CA TRP A 408 -6.40 25.40 -1.99
C TRP A 408 -5.23 25.98 -1.21
N ILE A 409 -4.43 26.80 -1.87
CA ILE A 409 -3.25 27.45 -1.29
C ILE A 409 -3.44 28.95 -1.40
N GLU A 410 -3.17 29.66 -0.32
CA GLU A 410 -3.09 31.11 -0.29
C GLU A 410 -1.80 31.53 0.41
N VAL A 411 -1.05 32.44 -0.22
CA VAL A 411 0.20 32.99 0.34
C VAL A 411 0.07 34.51 0.38
N MET A 412 0.21 35.09 1.57
CA MET A 412 0.17 36.52 1.78
C MET A 412 1.51 37.02 2.29
N GLY A 413 1.99 38.12 1.73
CA GLY A 413 3.22 38.77 2.17
C GLY A 413 3.59 39.90 1.24
N ASP A 414 4.31 40.89 1.75
CA ASP A 414 4.83 42.00 0.95
C ASP A 414 3.74 42.73 0.13
N ASN A 415 2.58 43.00 0.75
CA ASN A 415 1.39 43.61 0.14
C ASN A 415 0.86 42.89 -1.12
N LYS A 416 1.16 41.59 -1.24
CA LYS A 416 0.71 40.72 -2.33
C LYS A 416 0.03 39.49 -1.74
N THR A 417 -0.96 39.00 -2.46
CA THR A 417 -1.60 37.72 -2.18
C THR A 417 -1.51 36.84 -3.41
N TYR A 418 -1.21 35.57 -3.21
CA TYR A 418 -1.16 34.56 -4.25
C TYR A 418 -2.15 33.45 -3.89
N GLN A 419 -2.89 32.96 -4.87
CA GLN A 419 -3.83 31.86 -4.70
C GLN A 419 -3.53 30.77 -5.73
N ILE A 420 -3.55 29.50 -5.32
CA ILE A 420 -3.55 28.35 -6.22
C ILE A 420 -4.76 27.47 -5.86
N ASN A 421 -5.58 27.17 -6.87
CA ASN A 421 -6.72 26.27 -6.77
C ASN A 421 -6.43 24.97 -7.53
N ASP A 422 -6.18 23.91 -6.77
CA ASP A 422 -5.97 22.52 -7.16
C ASP A 422 -5.00 22.32 -8.34
N PHE A 423 -4.00 23.20 -8.41
CA PHE A 423 -3.00 23.24 -9.49
C PHE A 423 -3.61 23.33 -10.90
N ARG A 424 -4.82 23.91 -10.99
CA ARG A 424 -5.51 24.23 -12.24
C ARG A 424 -5.48 25.71 -12.53
N ALA A 425 -5.61 26.55 -11.51
CA ALA A 425 -5.58 28.00 -11.65
C ALA A 425 -4.71 28.63 -10.56
N GLY A 426 -3.98 29.68 -10.93
CA GLY A 426 -3.26 30.51 -9.98
C GLY A 426 -3.48 31.98 -10.25
N PHE A 427 -3.54 32.78 -9.19
CA PHE A 427 -3.78 34.20 -9.25
C PHE A 427 -2.81 34.96 -8.34
N ARG A 428 -2.48 36.18 -8.75
CA ARG A 428 -1.75 37.16 -7.96
C ARG A 428 -2.63 38.40 -7.77
N PHE A 429 -2.63 38.93 -6.56
CA PHE A 429 -3.33 40.13 -6.17
C PHE A 429 -2.32 41.14 -5.64
N ALA A 430 -2.28 42.35 -6.22
CA ALA A 430 -1.38 43.41 -5.78
C ALA A 430 -1.91 44.78 -6.22
N GLY A 431 -1.83 45.78 -5.34
CA GLY A 431 -2.27 47.14 -5.65
C GLY A 431 -3.72 47.23 -6.14
N GLY A 432 -4.62 46.38 -5.61
CA GLY A 432 -6.02 46.31 -6.03
C GLY A 432 -6.28 45.57 -7.36
N THR A 433 -5.25 45.04 -8.02
CA THR A 433 -5.38 44.32 -9.30
C THR A 433 -5.26 42.81 -9.13
N LYS A 434 -5.94 42.05 -9.99
CA LYS A 434 -5.85 40.58 -10.09
C LYS A 434 -5.19 40.19 -11.42
N SER A 435 -4.15 39.37 -11.37
CA SER A 435 -3.50 38.79 -12.56
C SER A 435 -3.38 37.27 -12.44
N LYS A 436 -3.26 36.56 -13.57
CA LYS A 436 -3.01 35.10 -13.57
C LYS A 436 -1.54 34.79 -13.31
N LEU A 437 -1.28 33.67 -12.64
CA LEU A 437 0.04 33.04 -12.61
C LEU A 437 0.24 32.16 -13.85
N ASN A 438 1.49 32.03 -14.28
CA ASN A 438 1.87 31.12 -15.35
C ASN A 438 1.76 29.66 -14.88
N GLY A 439 1.46 28.74 -15.81
CA GLY A 439 1.36 27.31 -15.51
C GLY A 439 -0.03 26.79 -15.12
N GLY A 440 -1.07 27.63 -15.18
CA GLY A 440 -2.46 27.17 -15.05
C GLY A 440 -3.01 26.48 -16.31
N GLY A 441 -4.18 25.84 -16.21
CA GLY A 441 -4.83 25.08 -17.28
C GLY A 441 -5.33 23.72 -16.80
N LYS A 442 -4.96 22.65 -17.52
CA LYS A 442 -5.16 21.27 -17.05
C LYS A 442 -4.41 21.08 -15.73
N GLN A 443 -5.01 20.34 -14.80
CA GLN A 443 -4.37 20.05 -13.52
C GLN A 443 -2.99 19.43 -13.74
N ASN A 444 -1.96 20.09 -13.22
CA ASN A 444 -0.61 19.58 -13.23
C ASN A 444 0.03 19.77 -11.86
N LYS A 445 0.24 18.66 -11.16
CA LYS A 445 0.81 18.63 -9.81
C LYS A 445 2.32 18.41 -9.81
N GLY A 446 2.97 18.32 -10.97
CA GLY A 446 4.42 18.29 -11.09
C GLY A 446 5.09 16.92 -11.20
N HIS A 447 4.36 15.79 -11.20
CA HIS A 447 5.00 14.45 -11.22
C HIS A 447 5.95 14.24 -12.43
N ALA A 448 5.55 14.65 -13.63
CA ALA A 448 6.42 14.50 -14.81
C ALA A 448 7.67 15.39 -14.72
N ASN A 449 7.50 16.61 -14.21
CA ASN A 449 8.60 17.56 -14.00
C ASN A 449 9.56 17.06 -12.91
N GLU A 450 9.04 16.51 -11.82
CA GLU A 450 9.81 15.90 -10.74
C GLU A 450 10.76 14.81 -11.25
N ILE A 451 10.23 13.87 -12.04
CA ILE A 451 11.04 12.81 -12.64
C ILE A 451 12.08 13.38 -13.60
N ALA A 452 11.71 14.37 -14.42
CA ALA A 452 12.62 15.00 -15.36
C ALA A 452 13.78 15.72 -14.65
N GLU A 453 13.50 16.48 -13.58
CA GLU A 453 14.52 17.18 -12.79
C GLU A 453 15.43 16.19 -12.03
N PHE A 454 14.88 15.08 -11.51
CA PHE A 454 15.68 14.03 -10.89
C PHE A 454 16.66 13.41 -11.88
N ILE A 455 16.18 13.01 -13.07
CA ILE A 455 17.03 12.45 -14.13
C ILE A 455 18.07 13.47 -14.59
N HIS A 456 17.67 14.73 -14.79
CA HIS A 456 18.57 15.80 -15.18
C HIS A 456 19.70 16.01 -14.16
N ALA A 457 19.39 15.98 -12.87
CA ALA A 457 20.39 16.10 -11.80
C ALA A 457 21.41 14.96 -11.86
N LEU A 458 20.95 13.72 -12.04
CA LEU A 458 21.82 12.55 -12.17
C LEU A 458 22.71 12.61 -13.43
N ASP A 459 22.15 13.04 -14.57
CA ASP A 459 22.89 13.10 -15.83
C ASP A 459 23.98 14.17 -15.84
N THR A 460 23.67 15.31 -15.22
CA THR A 460 24.57 16.48 -15.22
C THR A 460 25.53 16.48 -14.04
N GLY A 461 25.29 15.64 -13.02
CA GLY A 461 25.97 15.73 -11.74
C GLY A 461 25.67 17.03 -10.99
N SER A 462 24.55 17.68 -11.31
CA SER A 462 24.12 18.89 -10.61
C SER A 462 23.48 18.54 -9.27
N LYS A 463 23.17 19.59 -8.49
CA LYS A 463 22.57 19.43 -7.16
C LYS A 463 21.20 18.78 -7.27
N MET A 464 20.89 17.88 -6.34
CA MET A 464 19.57 17.26 -6.28
C MET A 464 18.48 18.33 -6.13
N PRO A 465 17.34 18.21 -6.83
CA PRO A 465 16.32 19.26 -6.82
C PRO A 465 15.53 19.35 -5.50
N VAL A 466 15.63 18.32 -4.66
CA VAL A 466 15.22 18.35 -3.25
C VAL A 466 16.45 18.04 -2.42
N GLU A 467 16.82 18.96 -1.55
CA GLU A 467 18.00 18.85 -0.69
C GLU A 467 17.80 17.78 0.38
N ALA A 468 18.86 17.09 0.75
CA ALA A 468 18.82 16.11 1.84
C ALA A 468 18.36 16.75 3.16
N ASP A 469 18.82 17.97 3.46
CA ASP A 469 18.41 18.71 4.65
C ASP A 469 16.88 18.99 4.66
N ASP A 470 16.31 19.37 3.52
CA ASP A 470 14.86 19.57 3.38
C ASP A 470 14.09 18.26 3.59
N ILE A 471 14.61 17.15 3.05
CA ILE A 471 14.02 15.81 3.19
C ILE A 471 13.97 15.40 4.66
N PHE A 472 15.10 15.48 5.36
CA PHE A 472 15.20 15.08 6.75
C PHE A 472 14.42 16.02 7.66
N HIS A 473 14.54 17.34 7.45
CA HIS A 473 13.79 18.33 8.22
C HIS A 473 12.28 18.19 8.03
N GLY A 474 11.82 17.93 6.79
CA GLY A 474 10.41 17.66 6.52
C GLY A 474 9.85 16.47 7.29
N MET A 475 10.63 15.39 7.41
CA MET A 475 10.26 14.23 8.23
C MET A 475 10.29 14.54 9.73
N ASP A 476 11.32 15.25 10.24
CA ASP A 476 11.39 15.67 11.64
C ASP A 476 10.17 16.54 12.03
N VAL A 477 9.77 17.47 11.15
CA VAL A 477 8.55 18.27 11.33
C VAL A 477 7.30 17.38 11.34
N THR A 478 7.23 16.40 10.45
CA THR A 478 6.09 15.48 10.38
C THR A 478 5.96 14.64 11.66
N PHE A 479 7.07 14.16 12.23
CA PHE A 479 7.07 13.52 13.54
C PHE A 479 6.68 14.48 14.67
N ALA A 480 7.15 15.72 14.63
CA ALA A 480 6.75 16.75 15.59
C ALA A 480 5.24 17.08 15.53
N VAL A 481 4.59 16.98 14.36
CA VAL A 481 3.13 17.09 14.24
C VAL A 481 2.44 15.98 15.03
N LEU A 482 2.86 14.73 14.85
CA LEU A 482 2.30 13.60 15.59
C LEU A 482 2.54 13.74 17.10
N GLN A 483 3.73 14.19 17.51
CA GLN A 483 4.07 14.44 18.90
C GLN A 483 3.21 15.58 19.49
N SER A 484 2.98 16.65 18.73
CA SER A 484 2.14 17.78 19.15
C SER A 484 0.71 17.34 19.42
N ILE A 485 0.11 16.54 18.51
CA ILE A 485 -1.25 16.00 18.69
C ILE A 485 -1.31 15.11 19.94
N ARG A 486 -0.31 14.22 20.11
CA ARG A 486 -0.27 13.30 21.25
C ARG A 486 -0.17 14.03 22.59
N ASN A 487 0.64 15.10 22.64
CA ASN A 487 0.94 15.80 23.88
C ASN A 487 0.01 16.99 24.15
N GLY A 488 -0.72 17.46 23.14
CA GLY A 488 -1.53 18.69 23.22
C GLY A 488 -0.69 19.96 23.41
N GLN A 489 0.56 19.96 22.93
CA GLN A 489 1.54 21.01 23.21
C GLN A 489 2.30 21.45 21.96
N VAL A 490 2.90 22.64 22.03
CA VAL A 490 3.83 23.15 21.00
C VAL A 490 5.13 22.37 21.08
N ILE A 491 5.58 21.85 19.95
CA ILE A 491 6.89 21.19 19.80
C ILE A 491 7.88 22.18 19.20
N LYS A 492 9.07 22.30 19.79
CA LYS A 492 10.19 23.08 19.24
C LYS A 492 11.15 22.11 18.55
N LEU A 493 11.64 22.51 17.38
CA LEU A 493 12.61 21.76 16.57
C LEU A 493 14.01 22.34 16.74
#